data_AF-A0A1H5QW31-F1
#
_entry.id   AF-A0A1H5QW31-F1
#
_cell.length_a   1.000
_cell.length_b   1.000
_cell.length_c   1.000
_cell.angle_alpha   90.00
_cell.angle_beta   90.00
_cell.angle_gamma   90.00
#
_symmetry.space_group_name_H-M   'P 1'
#
loop_
_entity.id
_entity.type
_entity.pdbx_description
1 polymer ?
#
loop_
_entity_poly.entity_id
_entity_poly.type
_entity_poly.pdbx_seq_one_letter_code
_entity_poly.pdbx_strand_id
1 'polypeptide(L)'
;MQIVPVPERVPAFELDPAMPSGALPIFGEYLDRIGRSAGDRRLLTWLFLAFGVAQFVTGAGVALPLGTLALAGSIEVWWFCHAYARVPETRLKREAFRQVDIAADGLVAAGRTVGVRLPDGRWLRVRLDEAYRLLVAGHRRVWLLGRGPKVFVGFSGVVRVRRARIHDTPPAGAVAIAAPPWSGSPRLDPVLSAHRRQIARELRATAAFLLVLAGFALWVRLDFPAVGWAAWPFAAGALLSAVAAVARSFAHGRPLPAEHWTELRAVLDGPVRMSRRGGAARLSGLTMLADGTVVGFRLPKADPSMAANIAATGRLWIAGVPKPGAAKTGVPGYPVLGTVWLG
;
A
#
# COMPACT_ATOMS: atom_id res chain seq x y z
N MET A 1 17.58 -18.56 25.25
CA MET A 1 17.30 -17.50 24.25
C MET A 1 17.09 -16.20 25.01
N GLN A 2 18.02 -15.25 24.93
CA GLN A 2 17.79 -13.91 25.47
C GLN A 2 16.86 -13.16 24.52
N ILE A 3 15.63 -12.91 24.97
CA ILE A 3 14.71 -11.98 24.30
C ILE A 3 15.26 -10.59 24.60
N VAL A 4 16.01 -10.02 23.66
CA VAL A 4 16.53 -8.65 23.77
C VAL A 4 15.32 -7.71 23.84
N PRO A 5 15.18 -6.88 24.89
CA PRO A 5 14.07 -5.95 24.99
C PRO A 5 14.17 -4.93 23.84
N VAL A 6 13.10 -4.85 23.04
CA VAL A 6 12.97 -3.88 21.96
C VAL A 6 12.82 -2.49 22.61
N PRO A 7 13.62 -1.47 22.24
CA PRO A 7 13.42 -0.11 22.75
C PRO A 7 11.98 0.33 22.45
N GLU A 8 11.29 0.92 23.45
CA GLU A 8 9.86 1.27 23.40
C GLU A 8 9.53 2.04 22.10
N ARG A 9 9.04 1.30 21.11
CA ARG A 9 8.52 1.86 19.86
C ARG A 9 7.06 2.23 20.08
N VAL A 10 6.61 3.22 19.32
CA VAL A 10 5.21 3.68 19.38
C VAL A 10 4.26 2.49 19.20
N PRO A 11 3.27 2.32 20.11
CA PRO A 11 2.25 1.28 19.98
C PRO A 11 1.58 1.37 18.61
N ALA A 12 1.37 0.21 17.99
CA ALA A 12 0.76 0.12 16.67
C ALA A 12 -0.24 -1.02 16.62
N PHE A 13 -1.06 -1.00 15.58
CA PHE A 13 -1.96 -2.10 15.27
C PHE A 13 -1.17 -3.40 15.07
N GLU A 14 -1.49 -4.42 15.86
CA GLU A 14 -0.97 -5.77 15.69
C GLU A 14 -2.06 -6.72 15.19
N LEU A 15 -1.64 -7.77 14.49
CA LEU A 15 -2.53 -8.80 13.98
C LEU A 15 -2.76 -9.82 15.11
N ASP A 16 -4.01 -9.98 15.53
CA ASP A 16 -4.36 -10.89 16.63
C ASP A 16 -4.27 -12.36 16.18
N PRO A 17 -3.40 -13.18 16.81
CA PRO A 17 -3.32 -14.61 16.55
C PRO A 17 -4.54 -15.41 17.06
N ALA A 18 -5.30 -14.87 18.01
CA ALA A 18 -6.46 -15.54 18.60
C ALA A 18 -7.71 -15.46 17.70
N MET A 19 -7.72 -14.53 16.74
CA MET A 19 -8.86 -14.33 15.85
C MET A 19 -8.60 -14.82 14.42
N PRO A 20 -9.60 -15.40 13.74
CA PRO A 20 -9.50 -15.67 12.31
C PRO A 20 -9.39 -14.34 11.56
N SER A 21 -8.59 -14.33 10.49
CA SER A 21 -8.24 -13.08 9.80
C SER A 21 -9.45 -12.32 9.26
N GLY A 22 -10.53 -13.02 8.89
CA GLY A 22 -11.78 -12.41 8.46
C GLY A 22 -12.57 -11.70 9.56
N ALA A 23 -12.35 -12.04 10.83
CA ALA A 23 -13.01 -11.42 11.98
C ALA A 23 -12.33 -10.12 12.44
N LEU A 24 -11.10 -9.86 11.99
CA LEU A 24 -10.42 -8.60 12.25
C LEU A 24 -11.18 -7.44 11.55
N PRO A 25 -11.72 -6.44 12.28
CA PRO A 25 -12.70 -5.50 11.73
C PRO A 25 -12.25 -4.78 10.45
N ILE A 26 -10.99 -4.34 10.40
CA ILE A 26 -10.46 -3.56 9.26
C ILE A 26 -9.83 -4.48 8.22
N PHE A 27 -9.21 -5.58 8.64
CA PHE A 27 -8.58 -6.52 7.72
C PHE A 27 -9.64 -7.35 6.96
N GLY A 28 -10.69 -7.83 7.63
CA GLY A 28 -11.81 -8.52 7.01
C GLY A 28 -12.50 -7.68 5.93
N GLU A 29 -12.83 -6.42 6.24
CA GLU A 29 -13.42 -5.51 5.25
C GLU A 29 -12.43 -5.21 4.10
N TYR A 30 -11.15 -5.06 4.40
CA TYR A 30 -10.10 -4.93 3.38
C TYR A 30 -10.08 -6.12 2.41
N LEU A 31 -10.14 -7.35 2.93
CA LEU A 31 -10.21 -8.57 2.12
C LEU A 31 -11.46 -8.60 1.24
N ASP A 32 -12.63 -8.26 1.79
CA ASP A 32 -13.89 -8.20 1.06
C ASP A 32 -13.88 -7.22 -0.11
N ARG A 33 -13.27 -6.06 0.10
CA ARG A 33 -13.22 -5.00 -0.91
C ARG A 33 -12.22 -5.30 -2.01
N ILE A 34 -11.09 -5.93 -1.67
CA ILE A 34 -10.14 -6.41 -2.68
C ILE A 34 -10.81 -7.43 -3.59
N GLY A 35 -11.48 -8.43 -3.01
CA GLY A 35 -12.18 -9.46 -3.79
C GLY A 35 -13.21 -8.88 -4.75
N ARG A 36 -14.03 -7.93 -4.28
CA ARG A 36 -15.01 -7.23 -5.12
C ARG A 36 -14.36 -6.39 -6.21
N SER A 37 -13.30 -5.64 -5.90
CA SER A 37 -12.59 -4.82 -6.90
C SER A 37 -11.94 -5.64 -8.02
N ALA A 38 -11.56 -6.89 -7.74
CA ALA A 38 -11.06 -7.81 -8.74
C ALA A 38 -12.20 -8.31 -9.65
N GLY A 39 -13.40 -8.54 -9.10
CA GLY A 39 -14.59 -8.88 -9.88
C GLY A 39 -15.03 -7.75 -10.81
N ASP A 40 -15.19 -6.54 -10.28
CA ASP A 40 -15.59 -5.35 -11.05
C ASP A 40 -14.60 -5.05 -12.19
N ARG A 41 -13.31 -5.31 -11.98
CA ARG A 41 -12.29 -5.10 -13.01
C ARG A 41 -12.26 -6.17 -14.07
N ARG A 42 -12.47 -7.45 -13.73
CA ARG A 42 -12.64 -8.50 -14.76
C ARG A 42 -13.76 -8.15 -15.72
N LEU A 43 -14.85 -7.58 -15.20
CA LEU A 43 -15.96 -7.11 -16.03
C LEU A 43 -15.52 -5.97 -16.96
N LEU A 44 -14.71 -5.02 -16.47
CA LEU A 44 -14.11 -3.98 -17.30
C LEU A 44 -13.16 -4.54 -18.37
N THR A 45 -12.33 -5.55 -18.05
CA THR A 45 -11.47 -6.26 -19.00
C THR A 45 -12.30 -6.90 -20.12
N TRP A 46 -13.36 -7.61 -19.74
CA TRP A 46 -14.28 -8.25 -20.69
C TRP A 46 -14.98 -7.21 -21.58
N LEU A 47 -15.36 -6.06 -21.02
CA LEU A 47 -15.92 -4.94 -21.80
C LEU A 47 -14.91 -4.40 -22.82
N PHE A 48 -13.65 -4.16 -22.44
CA PHE A 48 -12.61 -3.71 -23.38
C PHE A 48 -12.29 -4.76 -24.45
N LEU A 49 -12.28 -6.03 -24.09
CA LEU A 49 -12.11 -7.14 -25.03
C LEU A 49 -13.26 -7.19 -26.03
N ALA A 50 -14.51 -7.17 -25.56
CA ALA A 50 -15.70 -7.17 -26.39
C ALA A 50 -15.75 -5.93 -27.31
N PHE A 51 -15.36 -4.78 -26.79
CA PHE A 51 -15.26 -3.54 -27.56
C PHE A 51 -14.20 -3.62 -28.65
N GLY A 52 -13.01 -4.16 -28.36
CA GLY A 52 -11.97 -4.39 -29.36
C GLY A 52 -12.40 -5.37 -30.46
N VAL A 53 -13.11 -6.44 -30.09
CA VAL A 53 -13.68 -7.40 -31.05
C VAL A 53 -14.77 -6.74 -31.91
N ALA A 54 -15.67 -5.96 -31.31
CA ALA A 54 -16.71 -5.24 -32.06
C ALA A 54 -16.10 -4.27 -33.09
N GLN A 55 -15.06 -3.52 -32.70
CA GLN A 55 -14.35 -2.61 -33.60
C GLN A 55 -13.70 -3.33 -34.80
N PHE A 56 -13.16 -4.53 -34.55
CA PHE A 56 -12.59 -5.38 -35.61
C PHE A 56 -13.67 -5.81 -36.61
N VAL A 57 -14.84 -6.22 -36.12
CA VAL A 57 -15.98 -6.66 -36.95
C VAL A 57 -16.60 -5.50 -37.73
N THR A 58 -16.62 -4.28 -37.18
CA THR A 58 -17.19 -3.10 -37.85
C THR A 58 -16.28 -2.47 -38.91
N GLY A 59 -15.13 -3.08 -39.22
CA GLY A 59 -14.26 -2.61 -40.31
C GLY A 59 -13.39 -1.38 -39.98
N ALA A 60 -13.10 -1.12 -38.70
CA ALA A 60 -12.29 0.03 -38.26
C ALA A 60 -10.78 -0.09 -38.58
N GLY A 61 -10.39 -0.99 -39.48
CA GLY A 61 -9.00 -1.37 -39.73
C GLY A 61 -8.40 -2.20 -38.59
N VAL A 62 -7.30 -2.91 -38.85
CA VAL A 62 -6.68 -3.84 -37.87
C VAL A 62 -5.93 -3.11 -36.74
N ALA A 63 -5.50 -1.88 -37.01
CA ALA A 63 -4.66 -1.09 -36.11
C ALA A 63 -5.38 -0.59 -34.84
N LEU A 64 -6.65 -0.17 -34.94
CA LEU A 64 -7.43 0.33 -33.80
C LEU A 64 -7.82 -0.79 -32.79
N PRO A 65 -8.30 -1.97 -33.22
CA PRO A 65 -8.49 -3.13 -32.36
C PRO A 65 -7.21 -3.61 -31.69
N LEU A 66 -6.09 -3.71 -32.43
CA LEU A 66 -4.79 -4.09 -31.86
C LEU A 66 -4.32 -3.08 -30.82
N GLY A 67 -4.47 -1.79 -31.09
CA GLY A 67 -4.16 -0.73 -30.14
C GLY A 67 -4.99 -0.82 -28.85
N THR A 68 -6.30 -1.01 -28.98
CA THR A 68 -7.22 -1.18 -27.85
C THR A 68 -6.90 -2.43 -27.04
N LEU A 69 -6.59 -3.55 -27.70
CA LEU A 69 -6.19 -4.80 -27.06
C LEU A 69 -4.82 -4.69 -26.37
N ALA A 70 -3.85 -4.03 -27.01
CA ALA A 70 -2.55 -3.75 -26.41
C ALA A 70 -2.68 -2.84 -25.18
N LEU A 71 -3.58 -1.87 -25.22
CA LEU A 71 -3.85 -0.98 -24.11
C LEU A 71 -4.59 -1.68 -22.97
N ALA A 72 -5.65 -2.43 -23.27
CA ALA A 72 -6.36 -3.26 -22.32
C ALA A 72 -5.40 -4.28 -21.69
N GLY A 73 -4.58 -4.93 -22.50
CA GLY A 73 -3.51 -5.83 -22.06
C GLY A 73 -2.47 -5.14 -21.18
N SER A 74 -2.09 -3.89 -21.48
CA SER A 74 -1.15 -3.13 -20.65
C SER A 74 -1.75 -2.71 -19.31
N ILE A 75 -3.03 -2.31 -19.29
CA ILE A 75 -3.79 -2.02 -18.07
C ILE A 75 -3.90 -3.29 -17.22
N GLU A 76 -4.21 -4.41 -17.85
CA GLU A 76 -4.27 -5.72 -17.21
C GLU A 76 -2.90 -6.15 -16.68
N VAL A 77 -1.83 -6.10 -17.47
CA VAL A 77 -0.48 -6.48 -17.02
C VAL A 77 0.00 -5.58 -15.89
N TRP A 78 -0.23 -4.26 -15.99
CA TRP A 78 0.08 -3.33 -14.91
C TRP A 78 -0.72 -3.67 -13.65
N TRP A 79 -2.01 -3.96 -13.80
CA TRP A 79 -2.87 -4.36 -12.69
C TRP A 79 -2.47 -5.72 -12.12
N PHE A 80 -2.24 -6.74 -12.92
CA PHE A 80 -1.76 -8.07 -12.50
C PHE A 80 -0.43 -7.95 -11.76
N CYS A 81 0.52 -7.13 -12.25
CA CYS A 81 1.75 -6.83 -11.52
C CYS A 81 1.47 -6.21 -10.13
N HIS A 82 0.45 -5.35 -10.00
CA HIS A 82 0.08 -4.71 -8.74
C HIS A 82 -0.88 -5.52 -7.84
N ALA A 83 -1.71 -6.40 -8.41
CA ALA A 83 -2.82 -7.07 -7.77
C ALA A 83 -2.57 -8.57 -7.53
N TYR A 84 -1.79 -9.25 -8.39
CA TYR A 84 -1.40 -10.65 -8.18
C TYR A 84 -0.43 -10.82 -6.99
N ALA A 85 0.14 -9.72 -6.49
CA ALA A 85 0.83 -9.65 -5.21
C ALA A 85 -0.13 -9.51 -4.00
N ARG A 86 -1.44 -9.32 -4.23
CA ARG A 86 -2.40 -8.77 -3.24
C ARG A 86 -3.75 -9.45 -3.16
N VAL A 87 -3.96 -10.67 -3.68
CA VAL A 87 -5.24 -11.37 -3.47
C VAL A 87 -5.08 -12.50 -2.46
N PRO A 88 -5.59 -12.32 -1.25
CA PRO A 88 -5.81 -13.41 -0.31
C PRO A 88 -7.01 -14.22 -0.82
N GLU A 89 -6.80 -15.51 -1.03
CA GLU A 89 -7.87 -16.46 -1.27
C GLU A 89 -8.94 -16.32 -0.16
N THR A 90 -10.22 -16.38 -0.51
CA THR A 90 -11.34 -16.32 0.46
C THR A 90 -11.20 -17.34 1.58
N ARG A 91 -10.47 -18.44 1.32
CA ARG A 91 -10.06 -19.47 2.28
C ARG A 91 -9.27 -18.90 3.47
N LEU A 92 -8.45 -17.87 3.27
CA LEU A 92 -7.59 -17.30 4.31
C LEU A 92 -8.37 -16.57 5.40
N LYS A 93 -9.62 -16.14 5.13
CA LYS A 93 -10.49 -15.50 6.13
C LYS A 93 -10.78 -16.39 7.35
N ARG A 94 -10.72 -17.70 7.15
CA ARG A 94 -10.94 -18.70 8.22
C ARG A 94 -9.66 -19.05 8.97
N GLU A 95 -8.52 -18.64 8.45
CA GLU A 95 -7.23 -18.90 9.08
C GLU A 95 -6.86 -17.78 10.05
N ALA A 96 -6.28 -18.15 11.19
CA ALA A 96 -5.71 -17.24 12.16
C ALA A 96 -4.27 -16.90 11.80
N PHE A 97 -3.81 -15.73 12.25
CA PHE A 97 -2.40 -15.37 12.13
C PHE A 97 -1.55 -16.17 13.11
N ARG A 98 -0.33 -16.50 12.70
CA ARG A 98 0.69 -17.10 13.57
C ARG A 98 1.84 -16.12 13.72
N GLN A 99 2.05 -15.62 14.92
CA GLN A 99 3.18 -14.76 15.21
C GLN A 99 4.48 -15.57 15.11
N VAL A 100 5.48 -14.98 14.48
CA VAL A 100 6.84 -15.49 14.41
C VAL A 100 7.78 -14.37 14.84
N ASP A 101 8.40 -14.56 16.00
CA ASP A 101 9.49 -13.72 16.47
C ASP A 101 10.80 -14.15 15.80
N ILE A 102 11.59 -13.16 15.38
CA ILE A 102 12.76 -13.36 14.52
C ILE A 102 14.01 -13.22 15.38
N ALA A 103 14.80 -14.29 15.45
CA ALA A 103 16.10 -14.27 16.11
C ALA A 103 17.07 -13.26 15.46
N ALA A 104 18.13 -12.89 16.18
CA ALA A 104 19.11 -11.91 15.70
C ALA A 104 19.75 -12.32 14.35
N ASP A 105 20.08 -13.60 14.19
CA ASP A 105 20.60 -14.26 12.99
C ASP A 105 19.50 -14.72 12.01
N GLY A 106 18.23 -14.68 12.43
CA GLY A 106 17.10 -15.19 11.68
C GLY A 106 16.59 -14.29 10.55
N LEU A 107 17.28 -13.19 10.23
CA LEU A 107 16.85 -12.22 9.22
C LEU A 107 17.97 -11.91 8.22
N VAL A 108 17.75 -12.28 6.96
CA VAL A 108 18.72 -12.09 5.88
C VAL A 108 18.06 -11.50 4.62
N ALA A 109 18.82 -10.83 3.77
CA ALA A 109 18.34 -10.32 2.49
C ALA A 109 19.32 -10.60 1.34
N ALA A 110 18.75 -10.97 0.19
CA ALA A 110 19.42 -10.98 -1.11
C ALA A 110 18.64 -10.05 -2.05
N GLY A 111 19.13 -8.82 -2.22
CA GLY A 111 18.41 -7.76 -2.95
C GLY A 111 17.03 -7.47 -2.33
N ARG A 112 15.96 -7.62 -3.11
CA ARG A 112 14.57 -7.41 -2.65
C ARG A 112 13.97 -8.63 -1.93
N THR A 113 14.66 -9.76 -1.93
CA THR A 113 14.17 -10.99 -1.30
C THR A 113 14.70 -11.05 0.13
N VAL A 114 13.80 -11.09 1.10
CA VAL A 114 14.10 -11.28 2.51
C VAL A 114 13.83 -12.72 2.89
N GLY A 115 14.79 -13.33 3.58
CA GLY A 115 14.66 -14.62 4.26
C GLY A 115 14.42 -14.38 5.75
N VAL A 116 13.36 -14.98 6.29
CA VAL A 116 13.10 -15.07 7.73
C VAL A 116 13.20 -16.52 8.14
N ARG A 117 14.05 -16.82 9.12
CA ARG A 117 14.17 -18.16 9.69
C ARG A 117 12.95 -18.46 10.55
N LEU A 118 12.30 -19.59 10.28
CA LEU A 118 11.15 -20.08 11.02
C LEU A 118 11.61 -20.97 12.18
N PRO A 119 10.76 -21.16 13.22
CA PRO A 119 11.10 -22.01 14.36
C PRO A 119 11.40 -23.47 13.99
N ASP A 120 10.86 -23.95 12.87
CA ASP A 120 11.09 -25.29 12.33
C ASP A 120 12.39 -25.42 11.52
N GLY A 121 13.22 -24.38 11.49
CA GLY A 121 14.49 -24.33 10.77
C GLY A 121 14.39 -23.97 9.29
N ARG A 122 13.17 -23.91 8.72
CA ARG A 122 12.96 -23.51 7.33
C ARG A 122 13.04 -21.98 7.17
N TRP A 123 13.08 -21.54 5.92
CA TRP A 123 13.20 -20.15 5.54
C TRP A 123 11.96 -19.65 4.80
N LEU A 124 11.31 -18.66 5.38
CA LEU A 124 10.29 -17.87 4.72
C LEU A 124 10.96 -16.87 3.78
N ARG A 125 10.74 -17.02 2.47
CA ARG A 125 11.22 -16.08 1.45
C ARG A 125 10.09 -15.17 1.00
N VAL A 126 10.29 -13.86 1.14
CA VAL A 126 9.33 -12.82 0.80
C VAL A 126 10.01 -11.69 0.04
N ARG A 127 9.36 -11.18 -1.01
CA ARG A 127 9.85 -9.99 -1.72
C ARG A 127 9.33 -8.75 -1.01
N LEU A 128 10.24 -7.97 -0.43
CA LEU A 128 9.93 -6.77 0.33
C LEU A 128 10.59 -5.55 -0.27
N ASP A 129 9.84 -4.45 -0.27
CA ASP A 129 10.38 -3.14 -0.56
C ASP A 129 11.23 -2.66 0.62
N GLU A 130 12.12 -1.71 0.35
CA GLU A 130 13.05 -1.14 1.32
C GLU A 130 12.38 -0.75 2.65
N ALA A 131 11.24 -0.07 2.62
CA ALA A 131 10.52 0.33 3.82
C ALA A 131 10.09 -0.87 4.69
N TYR A 132 9.59 -1.95 4.07
CA TYR A 132 9.20 -3.16 4.79
C TYR A 132 10.41 -3.97 5.27
N ARG A 133 11.52 -3.95 4.54
CA ARG A 133 12.78 -4.57 5.00
C ARG A 133 13.27 -3.90 6.28
N LEU A 134 13.27 -2.57 6.31
CA LEU A 134 13.65 -1.77 7.48
C LEU A 134 12.67 -1.96 8.64
N LEU A 135 11.36 -2.02 8.36
CA LEU A 135 10.33 -2.30 9.36
C LEU A 135 10.57 -3.66 10.04
N VAL A 136 10.73 -4.74 9.26
CA VAL A 136 10.98 -6.08 9.80
C VAL A 136 12.30 -6.15 10.56
N ALA A 137 13.35 -5.51 10.04
CA ALA A 137 14.65 -5.46 10.71
C ALA A 137 14.58 -4.75 12.06
N GLY A 138 13.71 -3.75 12.20
CA GLY A 138 13.49 -3.00 13.43
C GLY A 138 12.57 -3.68 14.44
N HIS A 139 11.49 -4.33 14.00
CA HIS A 139 10.51 -4.97 14.90
C HIS A 139 10.82 -6.44 15.18
N ARG A 140 11.58 -7.12 14.32
CA ARG A 140 11.96 -8.54 14.45
C ARG A 140 10.77 -9.46 14.72
N ARG A 141 9.61 -9.13 14.15
CA ARG A 141 8.38 -9.91 14.26
C ARG A 141 7.59 -9.85 12.95
N VAL A 142 7.03 -10.99 12.56
CA VAL A 142 6.12 -11.11 11.43
C VAL A 142 4.95 -12.02 11.78
N TRP A 143 3.85 -11.88 11.05
CA TRP A 143 2.66 -12.72 11.24
C TRP A 143 2.42 -13.53 9.97
N LEU A 144 2.28 -14.84 10.11
CA LEU A 144 2.03 -15.76 9.00
C LEU A 144 0.55 -16.10 8.91
N LEU A 145 0.02 -16.08 7.69
CA LEU A 145 -1.34 -16.48 7.35
C LEU A 145 -1.26 -17.51 6.21
N GLY A 146 -1.88 -18.67 6.37
CA GLY A 146 -1.66 -19.83 5.49
C GLY A 146 -0.92 -20.95 6.22
N ARG A 147 -1.33 -22.21 6.00
CA ARG A 147 -0.64 -23.42 6.49
C ARG A 147 0.23 -24.15 5.46
N GLY A 148 0.13 -23.80 4.17
CA GLY A 148 0.84 -24.46 3.08
C GLY A 148 2.24 -23.89 2.79
N PRO A 149 2.90 -24.35 1.71
CA PRO A 149 4.20 -23.81 1.26
C PRO A 149 4.10 -22.38 0.69
N LYS A 150 2.88 -21.94 0.34
CA LYS A 150 2.55 -20.56 -0.05
C LYS A 150 1.80 -19.93 1.11
N VAL A 151 2.37 -18.86 1.68
CA VAL A 151 1.79 -18.16 2.84
C VAL A 151 1.76 -16.66 2.56
N PHE A 152 1.03 -15.95 3.41
CA PHE A 152 0.99 -14.49 3.45
C PHE A 152 1.63 -14.01 4.75
N VAL A 153 2.34 -12.89 4.65
CA VAL A 153 3.11 -12.30 5.75
C VAL A 153 2.52 -10.94 6.04
N GLY A 154 2.05 -10.75 7.27
CA GLY A 154 1.64 -9.47 7.85
C GLY A 154 2.76 -8.84 8.67
N PHE A 155 2.64 -7.54 8.91
CA PHE A 155 3.65 -6.73 9.62
C PHE A 155 2.97 -5.87 10.68
N SER A 156 3.72 -5.53 11.73
CA SER A 156 3.23 -4.61 12.76
C SER A 156 2.91 -3.25 12.14
N GLY A 157 1.80 -2.65 12.58
CA GLY A 157 1.31 -1.37 12.11
C GLY A 157 0.82 -1.35 10.67
N VAL A 158 0.74 -2.49 9.97
CA VAL A 158 0.37 -2.55 8.55
C VAL A 158 -0.70 -3.59 8.28
N VAL A 159 -1.85 -3.14 7.75
CA VAL A 159 -2.97 -4.01 7.37
C VAL A 159 -2.65 -4.85 6.12
N ARG A 160 -1.73 -4.39 5.27
CA ARG A 160 -1.41 -5.08 4.01
C ARG A 160 -0.51 -6.31 4.26
N VAL A 161 -0.90 -7.46 3.72
CA VAL A 161 -0.06 -8.66 3.68
C VAL A 161 0.81 -8.73 2.43
N ARG A 162 1.84 -9.58 2.46
CA ARG A 162 2.72 -9.91 1.32
C ARG A 162 2.78 -11.41 1.11
N ARG A 163 2.73 -11.83 -0.14
CA ARG A 163 2.89 -13.24 -0.48
C ARG A 163 4.33 -13.68 -0.24
N ALA A 164 4.48 -14.84 0.38
CA ALA A 164 5.76 -15.47 0.65
C ALA A 164 5.68 -16.97 0.36
N ARG A 165 6.85 -17.62 0.36
CA ARG A 165 6.98 -19.06 0.23
C ARG A 165 7.95 -19.60 1.26
N ILE A 166 7.69 -20.81 1.74
CA ILE A 166 8.57 -21.52 2.66
C ILE A 166 9.53 -22.37 1.82
N HIS A 167 10.82 -22.30 2.14
CA HIS A 167 11.92 -23.01 1.49
C HIS A 167 12.85 -23.58 2.55
N ASP A 168 13.59 -24.64 2.24
CA ASP A 168 14.50 -25.25 3.22
C ASP A 168 15.81 -24.45 3.37
N THR A 169 16.16 -23.64 2.38
CA THR A 169 17.40 -22.87 2.35
C THR A 169 17.16 -21.35 2.39
N PRO A 170 18.11 -20.56 2.93
CA PRO A 170 18.04 -19.10 2.83
C PRO A 170 18.15 -18.64 1.36
N PRO A 171 17.76 -17.40 1.04
CA PRO A 171 18.03 -16.84 -0.29
C PRO A 171 19.53 -16.94 -0.64
N ALA A 172 19.85 -17.25 -1.89
CA ALA A 172 21.25 -17.33 -2.32
C ALA A 172 21.93 -15.96 -2.22
N GLY A 173 23.16 -15.92 -1.69
CA GLY A 173 23.90 -14.67 -1.48
C GLY A 173 23.29 -13.75 -0.42
N ALA A 174 22.52 -14.29 0.53
CA ALA A 174 21.86 -13.47 1.53
C ALA A 174 22.84 -12.93 2.58
N VAL A 175 22.65 -11.66 2.94
CA VAL A 175 23.42 -10.96 3.97
C VAL A 175 22.50 -10.61 5.13
N ALA A 176 23.02 -10.65 6.37
CA ALA A 176 22.27 -10.27 7.56
C ALA A 176 21.77 -8.82 7.47
N ILE A 177 20.54 -8.58 7.91
CA ILE A 177 19.96 -7.23 7.92
C ILE A 177 20.12 -6.62 9.31
N ALA A 178 20.81 -5.49 9.41
CA ALA A 178 20.92 -4.73 10.65
C ALA A 178 19.62 -3.97 10.96
N ALA A 179 19.31 -3.83 12.25
CA ALA A 179 18.20 -2.99 12.67
C ALA A 179 18.52 -1.51 12.35
N PRO A 180 17.58 -0.76 11.73
CA PRO A 180 17.81 0.65 11.49
C PRO A 180 17.84 1.45 12.81
N PRO A 181 18.63 2.53 12.90
CA PRO A 181 18.60 3.42 14.05
C PRO A 181 17.21 4.05 14.20
N TRP A 182 16.72 4.12 15.43
CA TRP A 182 15.51 4.86 15.75
C TRP A 182 15.83 6.36 15.77
N SER A 183 15.09 7.16 15.01
CA SER A 183 15.32 8.61 14.95
C SER A 183 14.30 9.44 15.73
N GLY A 184 13.10 8.88 16.05
CA GLY A 184 11.98 9.62 16.64
C GLY A 184 11.45 10.80 15.81
N SER A 185 12.13 11.16 14.71
CA SER A 185 11.90 12.34 13.89
C SER A 185 11.33 11.94 12.53
N PRO A 186 10.24 12.55 12.05
CA PRO A 186 9.69 12.29 10.72
C PRO A 186 10.71 12.52 9.59
N ARG A 187 11.59 13.52 9.75
CA ARG A 187 12.58 13.89 8.74
C ARG A 187 13.68 12.84 8.59
N LEU A 188 14.13 12.27 9.71
CA LEU A 188 15.26 11.35 9.77
C LEU A 188 14.83 9.88 9.83
N ASP A 189 13.54 9.58 9.79
CA ASP A 189 13.02 8.21 9.85
C ASP A 189 13.39 7.42 8.57
N PRO A 190 14.20 6.35 8.69
CA PRO A 190 14.66 5.55 7.55
C PRO A 190 13.51 4.75 6.90
N VAL A 191 12.52 4.31 7.69
CA VAL A 191 11.35 3.56 7.18
C VAL A 191 10.47 4.49 6.36
N LEU A 192 10.20 5.70 6.87
CA LEU A 192 9.37 6.69 6.18
C LEU A 192 10.04 7.25 4.93
N SER A 193 11.34 7.56 4.99
CA SER A 193 12.08 8.02 3.81
C SER A 193 12.10 6.95 2.72
N ALA A 194 12.33 5.69 3.06
CA ALA A 194 12.24 4.57 2.12
C ALA A 194 10.81 4.41 1.54
N HIS A 195 9.78 4.56 2.37
CA HIS A 195 8.39 4.48 1.93
C HIS A 195 8.02 5.61 0.96
N ARG A 196 8.45 6.84 1.25
CA ARG A 196 8.26 7.99 0.37
C ARG A 196 9.00 7.83 -0.97
N ARG A 197 10.24 7.33 -0.96
CA ARG A 197 10.99 6.99 -2.19
C ARG A 197 10.27 5.91 -3.01
N GLN A 198 9.64 4.94 -2.37
CA GLN A 198 8.81 3.96 -3.05
C GLN A 198 7.59 4.61 -3.70
N ILE A 199 6.82 5.41 -2.98
CA ILE A 199 5.66 6.15 -3.54
C ILE A 199 6.11 7.01 -4.73
N ALA A 200 7.23 7.73 -4.60
CA ALA A 200 7.76 8.55 -5.67
C ALA A 200 8.08 7.73 -6.94
N ARG A 201 8.66 6.52 -6.79
CA ARG A 201 8.92 5.60 -7.91
C ARG A 201 7.63 5.08 -8.53
N GLU A 202 6.65 4.68 -7.73
CA GLU A 202 5.34 4.20 -8.21
C GLU A 202 4.59 5.30 -8.98
N LEU A 203 4.66 6.55 -8.51
CA LEU A 203 4.10 7.71 -9.20
C LEU A 203 4.80 7.99 -10.54
N ARG A 204 6.13 7.84 -10.63
CA ARG A 204 6.87 7.98 -11.91
C ARG A 204 6.48 6.88 -12.90
N ALA A 205 6.39 5.64 -12.44
CA ALA A 205 5.94 4.53 -13.28
C ALA A 205 4.49 4.76 -13.79
N THR A 206 3.62 5.27 -12.91
CA THR A 206 2.25 5.65 -13.27
C THR A 206 2.24 6.78 -14.30
N ALA A 207 3.09 7.80 -14.12
CA ALA A 207 3.21 8.91 -15.07
C ALA A 207 3.70 8.42 -16.44
N ALA A 208 4.73 7.58 -16.48
CA ALA A 208 5.24 7.00 -17.72
C ALA A 208 4.14 6.21 -18.46
N PHE A 209 3.37 5.40 -17.73
CA PHE A 209 2.21 4.69 -18.30
C PHE A 209 1.15 5.66 -18.85
N LEU A 210 0.82 6.72 -18.12
CA LEU A 210 -0.16 7.72 -18.56
C LEU A 210 0.32 8.53 -19.78
N LEU A 211 1.63 8.75 -19.93
CA LEU A 211 2.19 9.36 -21.13
C LEU A 211 2.07 8.45 -22.35
N VAL A 212 2.33 7.15 -22.19
CA VAL A 212 2.08 6.15 -23.25
C VAL A 212 0.60 6.14 -23.64
N LEU A 213 -0.29 6.18 -22.64
CA LEU A 213 -1.74 6.26 -22.85
C LEU A 213 -2.16 7.53 -23.61
N ALA A 214 -1.58 8.68 -23.26
CA ALA A 214 -1.85 9.95 -23.94
C ALA A 214 -1.34 9.94 -25.39
N GLY A 215 -0.14 9.41 -25.62
CA GLY A 215 0.43 9.25 -26.96
C GLY A 215 -0.41 8.31 -27.83
N PHE A 216 -0.89 7.20 -27.26
CA PHE A 216 -1.80 6.29 -27.94
C PHE A 216 -3.11 6.99 -28.35
N ALA A 217 -3.71 7.75 -27.45
CA ALA A 217 -4.94 8.49 -27.74
C ALA A 217 -4.74 9.58 -28.81
N LEU A 218 -3.58 10.24 -28.81
CA LEU A 218 -3.23 11.20 -29.85
C LEU A 218 -3.04 10.53 -31.21
N TRP A 219 -2.39 9.36 -31.25
CA TRP A 219 -2.27 8.56 -32.48
C TRP A 219 -3.65 8.16 -33.02
N VAL A 220 -4.55 7.66 -32.17
CA VAL A 220 -5.94 7.34 -32.55
C VAL A 220 -6.65 8.57 -33.14
N ARG A 221 -6.43 9.76 -32.56
CA ARG A 221 -7.03 11.01 -33.05
C ARG A 221 -6.57 11.38 -34.46
N LEU A 222 -5.31 11.13 -34.79
CA LEU A 222 -4.70 11.50 -36.07
C LEU A 222 -5.11 10.53 -37.18
N ASP A 223 -5.03 9.23 -36.91
CA ASP A 223 -5.25 8.19 -37.93
C ASP A 223 -6.73 7.78 -38.05
N PHE A 224 -7.56 8.05 -37.04
CA PHE A 224 -8.98 7.66 -37.00
C PHE A 224 -9.88 8.85 -36.64
N PRO A 225 -10.02 9.85 -37.55
CA PRO A 225 -10.77 11.08 -37.27
C PRO A 225 -12.24 10.85 -36.92
N ALA A 226 -12.86 9.76 -37.43
CA ALA A 226 -14.23 9.36 -37.10
C ALA A 226 -14.46 9.11 -35.60
N VAL A 227 -13.41 8.70 -34.87
CA VAL A 227 -13.44 8.44 -33.41
C VAL A 227 -12.62 9.49 -32.64
N GLY A 228 -12.01 10.44 -33.36
CA GLY A 228 -11.09 11.41 -32.82
C GLY A 228 -11.68 12.35 -31.77
N TRP A 229 -12.97 12.67 -31.88
CA TRP A 229 -13.66 13.54 -30.92
C TRP A 229 -13.65 12.97 -29.50
N ALA A 230 -13.72 11.64 -29.36
CA ALA A 230 -13.65 10.95 -28.07
C ALA A 230 -12.20 10.74 -27.58
N ALA A 231 -11.24 10.67 -28.50
CA ALA A 231 -9.82 10.48 -28.18
C ALA A 231 -9.17 11.72 -27.56
N TRP A 232 -9.60 12.93 -27.94
CA TRP A 232 -9.09 14.20 -27.40
C TRP A 232 -9.24 14.37 -25.88
N PRO A 233 -10.45 14.26 -25.28
CA PRO A 233 -10.61 14.40 -23.84
C PRO A 233 -9.85 13.32 -23.06
N PHE A 234 -9.68 12.13 -23.66
CA PHE A 234 -8.92 11.05 -23.07
C PHE A 234 -7.41 11.34 -23.06
N ALA A 235 -6.86 11.83 -24.18
CA ALA A 235 -5.46 12.27 -24.27
C ALA A 235 -5.16 13.40 -23.27
N ALA A 236 -6.04 14.43 -23.22
CA ALA A 236 -5.91 15.54 -22.29
C ALA A 236 -5.97 15.07 -20.83
N GLY A 237 -6.93 14.21 -20.49
CA GLY A 237 -7.08 13.66 -19.13
C GLY A 237 -5.87 12.81 -18.70
N ALA A 238 -5.34 11.98 -19.59
CA ALA A 238 -4.15 11.17 -19.35
C ALA A 238 -2.90 12.05 -19.14
N LEU A 239 -2.71 13.07 -19.99
CA LEU A 239 -1.59 14.00 -19.88
C LEU A 239 -1.64 14.81 -18.57
N LEU A 240 -2.79 15.39 -18.22
CA LEU A 240 -2.99 16.11 -16.96
C LEU A 240 -2.71 15.20 -15.75
N SER A 241 -3.15 13.95 -15.81
CA SER A 241 -2.91 12.96 -14.75
C SER A 241 -1.43 12.60 -14.66
N ALA A 242 -0.71 12.51 -15.78
CA ALA A 242 0.73 12.26 -15.81
C ALA A 242 1.49 13.42 -15.15
N VAL A 243 1.18 14.66 -15.52
CA VAL A 243 1.77 15.87 -14.92
C VAL A 243 1.52 15.89 -13.40
N ALA A 244 0.28 15.63 -12.97
CA ALA A 244 -0.05 15.56 -11.54
C ALA A 244 0.72 14.44 -10.82
N ALA A 245 0.93 13.28 -11.45
CA ALA A 245 1.71 12.18 -10.89
C ALA A 245 3.21 12.54 -10.77
N VAL A 246 3.79 13.21 -11.76
CA VAL A 246 5.17 13.72 -11.73
C VAL A 246 5.35 14.75 -10.61
N ALA A 247 4.46 15.75 -10.52
CA ALA A 247 4.50 16.76 -9.47
C ALA A 247 4.43 16.12 -8.06
N ARG A 248 3.53 15.15 -7.87
CA ARG A 248 3.44 14.39 -6.62
C ARG A 248 4.68 13.54 -6.35
N SER A 249 5.30 12.95 -7.38
CA SER A 249 6.55 12.19 -7.23
C SER A 249 7.66 13.08 -6.67
N PHE A 250 7.83 14.30 -7.21
CA PHE A 250 8.80 15.25 -6.68
C PHE A 250 8.50 15.64 -5.23
N ALA A 251 7.22 15.90 -4.91
CA ALA A 251 6.81 16.19 -3.53
C ALA A 251 7.15 15.05 -2.57
N HIS A 252 6.95 13.80 -2.97
CA HIS A 252 7.31 12.62 -2.16
C HIS A 252 8.82 12.35 -2.12
N GLY A 253 9.57 12.75 -3.15
CA GLY A 253 11.03 12.63 -3.19
C GLY A 253 11.75 13.52 -2.18
N ARG A 254 11.13 14.65 -1.78
CA ARG A 254 11.69 15.54 -0.76
C ARG A 254 11.54 14.94 0.66
N PRO A 255 12.47 15.20 1.59
CA PRO A 255 12.29 14.85 3.01
C PRO A 255 11.03 15.48 3.61
N LEU A 256 10.53 14.91 4.72
CA LEU A 256 9.53 15.59 5.53
C LEU A 256 10.17 16.81 6.19
N PRO A 257 9.54 18.00 6.14
CA PRO A 257 10.09 19.20 6.76
C PRO A 257 9.94 19.23 8.29
N ALA A 258 9.14 18.31 8.86
CA ALA A 258 8.85 18.28 10.28
C ALA A 258 9.94 17.53 11.06
N GLU A 259 10.45 18.18 12.12
CA GLU A 259 11.52 17.63 12.96
C GLU A 259 11.01 16.67 14.05
N HIS A 260 9.75 16.78 14.45
CA HIS A 260 9.16 15.97 15.52
C HIS A 260 7.75 15.47 15.14
N TRP A 261 7.34 14.41 15.84
CA TRP A 261 5.97 13.93 15.84
C TRP A 261 5.22 14.52 17.04
N THR A 262 3.98 14.95 16.83
CA THR A 262 3.06 15.37 17.89
C THR A 262 1.99 14.30 18.03
N GLU A 263 1.90 13.70 19.21
CA GLU A 263 0.83 12.75 19.55
C GLU A 263 -0.44 13.52 19.92
N LEU A 264 -1.56 13.17 19.29
CA LEU A 264 -2.88 13.64 19.66
C LEU A 264 -3.78 12.46 20.02
N ARG A 265 -4.62 12.64 21.03
CA ARG A 265 -5.66 11.68 21.36
C ARG A 265 -6.83 11.82 20.39
N ALA A 266 -7.18 10.73 19.73
CA ALA A 266 -8.26 10.67 18.75
C ALA A 266 -9.44 9.85 19.30
N VAL A 267 -10.63 10.43 19.23
CA VAL A 267 -11.89 9.76 19.52
C VAL A 267 -12.65 9.64 18.21
N LEU A 268 -12.90 8.42 17.73
CA LEU A 268 -13.57 8.20 16.45
C LEU A 268 -15.08 8.41 16.58
N ASP A 269 -15.71 9.04 15.58
CA ASP A 269 -17.17 9.23 15.53
C ASP A 269 -17.92 7.91 15.35
N GLY A 270 -17.24 6.86 14.89
CA GLY A 270 -17.83 5.56 14.62
C GLY A 270 -16.81 4.55 14.08
N PRO A 271 -17.29 3.37 13.65
CA PRO A 271 -16.41 2.32 13.15
C PRO A 271 -15.72 2.74 11.85
N VAL A 272 -14.46 2.31 11.69
CA VAL A 272 -13.70 2.51 10.45
C VAL A 272 -14.39 1.79 9.30
N ARG A 273 -14.62 2.51 8.19
CA ARG A 273 -15.22 1.94 6.98
C ARG A 273 -14.29 2.06 5.79
N MET A 274 -14.17 0.97 5.03
CA MET A 274 -13.48 0.98 3.74
C MET A 274 -14.34 1.66 2.67
N SER A 275 -13.68 2.44 1.81
CA SER A 275 -14.31 3.01 0.62
C SER A 275 -14.76 1.90 -0.33
N ARG A 276 -15.83 2.16 -1.11
CA ARG A 276 -16.40 1.18 -2.07
C ARG A 276 -15.36 0.62 -3.04
N ARG A 277 -14.34 1.41 -3.43
CA ARG A 277 -13.27 1.02 -4.37
C ARG A 277 -12.09 0.28 -3.72
N GLY A 278 -12.15 -0.03 -2.42
CA GLY A 278 -11.25 -0.97 -1.74
C GLY A 278 -9.79 -0.56 -1.53
N GLY A 279 -9.45 0.71 -1.75
CA GLY A 279 -8.07 1.20 -1.64
C GLY A 279 -7.81 2.20 -0.50
N ALA A 280 -8.86 2.68 0.15
CA ALA A 280 -8.76 3.70 1.20
C ALA A 280 -9.87 3.51 2.24
N ALA A 281 -9.59 3.89 3.49
CA ALA A 281 -10.57 4.00 4.56
C ALA A 281 -11.00 5.46 4.75
N ARG A 282 -12.18 5.65 5.33
CA ARG A 282 -12.67 6.96 5.77
C ARG A 282 -12.74 6.96 7.30
N LEU A 283 -12.20 8.02 7.90
CA LEU A 283 -12.25 8.24 9.33
C LEU A 283 -12.60 9.70 9.61
N SER A 284 -13.39 9.90 10.65
CA SER A 284 -13.62 11.19 11.28
C SER A 284 -13.72 10.98 12.78
N GLY A 285 -13.49 12.06 13.51
CA GLY A 285 -13.50 12.02 14.97
C GLY A 285 -13.22 13.38 15.56
N LEU A 286 -13.01 13.38 16.87
CA LEU A 286 -12.59 14.53 17.65
C LEU A 286 -11.16 14.31 18.15
N THR A 287 -10.41 15.40 18.20
CA THR A 287 -9.07 15.44 18.79
C THR A 287 -8.91 16.73 19.58
N MET A 288 -8.03 16.72 20.57
CA MET A 288 -7.68 17.90 21.34
C MET A 288 -6.32 18.45 20.89
N LEU A 289 -6.25 19.74 20.63
CA LEU A 289 -5.01 20.45 20.32
C LEU A 289 -4.23 20.79 21.60
N ALA A 290 -3.00 21.26 21.46
CA ALA A 290 -2.11 21.57 22.59
C ALA A 290 -2.63 22.71 23.47
N ASP A 291 -3.45 23.60 22.93
CA ASP A 291 -4.14 24.70 23.62
C ASP A 291 -5.42 24.26 24.36
N GLY A 292 -5.74 22.96 24.32
CA GLY A 292 -6.98 22.40 24.90
C GLY A 292 -8.19 22.50 23.99
N THR A 293 -8.08 23.11 22.82
CA THR A 293 -9.19 23.24 21.86
C THR A 293 -9.55 21.88 21.29
N VAL A 294 -10.83 21.49 21.42
CA VAL A 294 -11.36 20.29 20.78
C VAL A 294 -11.76 20.62 19.34
N VAL A 295 -11.15 19.92 18.38
CA VAL A 295 -11.43 20.09 16.95
C VAL A 295 -11.85 18.77 16.33
N GLY A 296 -12.71 18.85 15.31
CA GLY A 296 -12.98 17.72 14.44
C GLY A 296 -11.74 17.37 13.62
N PHE A 297 -11.57 16.09 13.31
CA PHE A 297 -10.61 15.66 12.30
C PHE A 297 -11.27 14.79 11.25
N ARG A 298 -10.77 14.86 10.00
CA ARG A 298 -11.27 14.07 8.88
C ARG A 298 -10.14 13.53 8.02
N LEU A 299 -10.17 12.22 7.75
CA LEU A 299 -9.33 11.54 6.77
C LEU A 299 -10.23 10.91 5.70
N PRO A 300 -10.56 11.64 4.61
CA PRO A 300 -11.46 11.14 3.58
C PRO A 300 -10.86 10.03 2.70
N LYS A 301 -9.53 9.90 2.73
CA LYS A 301 -8.75 8.90 1.99
C LYS A 301 -7.56 8.41 2.83
N ALA A 302 -7.85 7.79 3.97
CA ALA A 302 -6.81 7.19 4.82
C ALA A 302 -6.28 5.90 4.19
N ASP A 303 -4.99 5.62 4.32
CA ASP A 303 -4.47 4.27 4.11
C ASP A 303 -5.14 3.32 5.13
N PRO A 304 -5.55 2.10 4.75
CA PRO A 304 -6.08 1.09 5.67
C PRO A 304 -5.24 0.89 6.94
N SER A 305 -3.90 0.96 6.81
CA SER A 305 -2.98 0.82 7.93
C SER A 305 -3.07 2.01 8.87
N MET A 306 -3.17 3.23 8.35
CA MET A 306 -3.40 4.43 9.17
C MET A 306 -4.69 4.28 9.98
N ALA A 307 -5.76 3.88 9.30
CA ALA A 307 -7.05 3.70 9.93
C ALA A 307 -7.02 2.67 11.06
N ALA A 308 -6.33 1.55 10.85
CA ALA A 308 -6.16 0.51 11.85
C ALA A 308 -5.33 0.96 13.05
N ASN A 309 -4.26 1.71 12.83
CA ASN A 309 -3.46 2.25 13.93
C ASN A 309 -4.26 3.23 14.79
N ILE A 310 -4.98 4.18 14.16
CA ILE A 310 -5.81 5.15 14.91
C ILE A 310 -6.90 4.41 15.68
N ALA A 311 -7.59 3.46 15.06
CA ALA A 311 -8.67 2.70 15.70
C ALA A 311 -8.17 1.81 16.86
N ALA A 312 -7.00 1.18 16.71
CA ALA A 312 -6.45 0.29 17.73
C ALA A 312 -5.82 1.04 18.91
N THR A 313 -5.20 2.19 18.64
CA THR A 313 -4.42 2.93 19.66
C THR A 313 -5.12 4.14 20.24
N GLY A 314 -6.14 4.67 19.55
CA GLY A 314 -6.75 5.95 19.88
C GLY A 314 -5.81 7.15 19.71
N ARG A 315 -4.71 6.99 18.94
CA ARG A 315 -3.68 8.01 18.74
C ARG A 315 -3.63 8.46 17.29
N LEU A 316 -3.58 9.77 17.10
CA LEU A 316 -3.34 10.44 15.82
C LEU A 316 -2.00 11.16 15.90
N TRP A 317 -1.05 10.77 15.06
CA TRP A 317 0.25 11.42 15.02
C TRP A 317 0.30 12.45 13.90
N ILE A 318 0.68 13.68 14.25
CA ILE A 318 0.85 14.80 13.33
C ILE A 318 2.34 15.10 13.17
N ALA A 319 2.79 15.32 11.94
CA ALA A 319 4.16 15.74 11.68
C ALA A 319 4.27 17.25 11.96
N GLY A 320 5.02 17.61 13.01
CA GLY A 320 5.15 18.98 13.50
C GLY A 320 3.98 19.46 14.36
N VAL A 321 3.86 20.78 14.51
CA VAL A 321 2.84 21.40 15.37
C VAL A 321 1.46 21.35 14.68
N PRO A 322 0.41 20.81 15.34
CA PRO A 322 -0.91 20.74 14.76
C PRO A 322 -1.55 22.12 14.65
N LYS A 323 -2.18 22.40 13.51
CA LYS A 323 -2.93 23.64 13.23
C LYS A 323 -4.22 23.28 12.49
N PRO A 324 -5.29 24.08 12.63
CA PRO A 324 -6.47 23.95 11.78
C PRO A 324 -6.11 23.94 10.29
N GLY A 325 -6.81 23.12 9.51
CA GLY A 325 -6.54 22.86 8.09
C GLY A 325 -5.86 21.52 7.83
N ALA A 326 -5.22 21.42 6.65
CA ALA A 326 -4.57 20.18 6.20
C ALA A 326 -3.21 19.98 6.87
N ALA A 327 -3.05 18.88 7.59
CA ALA A 327 -1.80 18.48 8.24
C ALA A 327 -1.31 17.12 7.71
N LYS A 328 0.01 16.90 7.75
CA LYS A 328 0.62 15.60 7.47
C LYS A 328 0.51 14.73 8.71
N THR A 329 0.05 13.50 8.51
CA THR A 329 -0.12 12.50 9.56
C THR A 329 0.60 11.20 9.19
N GLY A 330 0.99 10.42 10.19
CA GLY A 330 1.76 9.19 10.01
C GLY A 330 1.61 8.24 11.19
N VAL A 331 2.42 7.18 11.19
CA VAL A 331 2.71 6.41 12.41
C VAL A 331 4.24 6.35 12.54
N PRO A 332 4.84 6.88 13.62
CA PRO A 332 6.29 6.97 13.76
C PRO A 332 6.97 5.61 13.66
N GLY A 333 7.95 5.43 12.76
CA GLY A 333 8.65 4.15 12.56
C GLY A 333 7.97 3.16 11.61
N TYR A 334 6.79 3.49 11.08
CA TYR A 334 6.02 2.60 10.20
C TYR A 334 5.85 3.23 8.81
N PRO A 335 5.71 2.42 7.74
CA PRO A 335 5.54 2.91 6.38
C PRO A 335 4.09 3.38 6.12
N VAL A 336 3.62 4.33 6.94
CA VAL A 336 2.25 4.81 6.95
C VAL A 336 2.26 6.34 6.98
N LEU A 337 1.73 6.96 5.93
CA LEU A 337 1.61 8.41 5.79
C LEU A 337 0.27 8.79 5.18
N GLY A 338 -0.22 9.96 5.55
CA GLY A 338 -1.46 10.52 5.03
C GLY A 338 -1.54 12.03 5.18
N THR A 339 -2.72 12.54 4.85
CA THR A 339 -3.12 13.91 5.13
C THR A 339 -4.42 13.85 5.95
N VAL A 340 -4.47 14.60 7.03
CA VAL A 340 -5.66 14.80 7.87
C VAL A 340 -6.09 16.26 7.80
N TRP A 341 -7.38 16.50 7.88
CA TRP A 341 -7.96 17.83 8.04
C TRP A 341 -8.36 18.03 9.49
N LEU A 342 -7.94 19.11 10.12
CA LEU A 342 -8.28 19.50 11.50
C LEU A 342 -9.16 20.76 11.47
N GLY A 343 -10.31 20.76 12.15
CA GLY A 343 -11.32 21.82 12.06
C GLY A 343 -12.15 21.75 10.79
#